data_AF-A0A376X3T6-F1
#
_entry.id   AF-A0A376X3T6-F1
#
_cell.length_a   1.000
_cell.length_b   1.000
_cell.length_c   1.000
_cell.angle_alpha   90.00
_cell.angle_beta   90.00
_cell.angle_gamma   90.00
#
_symmetry.space_group_name_H-M   'P 1'
#
loop_
_entity.id
_entity.type
_entity.pdbx_description
1 polymer ?
#
loop_
_entity_poly.entity_id
_entity_poly.type
_entity_poly.pdbx_seq_one_letter_code
_entity_poly.pdbx_strand_id
1 'polypeptide(L)' 'MAKLTLQEQLLKAGLVTSKKAAKVERTAKKSRVQAREARAAVEENKRHSLSVINSLANSKNKRRWRKNIKLR' A
#
# COMPACT_ATOMS: atom_id res chain seq x y z
N MET A 1 6.29 -0.48 -34.02
CA MET A 1 7.61 -0.15 -33.41
C MET A 1 7.38 0.20 -31.95
N ALA A 2 8.04 -0.51 -31.02
CA ALA A 2 7.99 -0.12 -29.62
C ALA A 2 8.64 1.27 -29.47
N LYS A 3 7.89 2.23 -28.95
CA LYS A 3 8.39 3.60 -28.74
C LYS A 3 9.45 3.54 -27.65
N LEU A 4 10.70 3.84 -28.01
CA LEU A 4 11.82 3.88 -27.05
C LEU A 4 11.44 4.79 -25.87
N THR A 5 11.75 4.34 -24.67
CA THR A 5 11.59 5.16 -23.47
C THR A 5 12.54 6.36 -23.54
N LEU A 6 12.18 7.48 -22.90
CA LEU A 6 13.02 8.69 -22.89
C LEU A 6 14.45 8.38 -22.41
N GLN A 7 14.63 7.45 -21.47
CA GLN A 7 15.94 7.04 -20.99
C GLN A 7 16.75 6.30 -22.07
N GLU A 8 16.12 5.40 -22.83
CA GLU A 8 16.76 4.69 -23.95
C GLU A 8 17.08 5.63 -25.10
N GLN A 9 16.24 6.63 -25.36
CA GLN A 9 16.51 7.68 -26.33
C GLN A 9 17.74 8.51 -25.94
N LEU A 10 17.81 8.95 -24.68
CA LEU A 10 18.94 9.74 -24.16
C LEU A 10 20.24 8.93 -24.10
N LEU A 11 20.18 7.63 -23.77
CA LEU A 11 21.32 6.72 -23.82
C LEU A 11 21.82 6.54 -25.26
N LYS A 12 20.92 6.30 -26.21
CA LYS A 12 21.26 6.15 -27.62
C LYS A 12 21.85 7.43 -28.21
N ALA A 13 21.40 8.59 -27.74
CA ALA A 13 21.95 9.90 -28.12
C ALA A 13 23.27 10.27 -27.41
N GLY A 14 23.79 9.41 -26.52
CA GLY A 14 25.04 9.69 -25.78
C GLY A 14 24.92 10.78 -24.70
N LEU A 15 23.71 11.28 -24.43
CA LEU A 15 23.44 12.33 -23.45
C LEU A 15 23.45 11.82 -22.01
N VAL A 16 23.34 10.50 -21.83
CA VAL A 16 23.38 9.84 -20.52
C VAL A 16 24.32 8.64 -20.61
N THR A 17 25.08 8.40 -19.54
CA THR A 17 25.94 7.22 -19.45
C THR A 17 25.16 6.01 -18.95
N SER A 18 25.54 4.81 -19.38
CA SER A 18 24.95 3.55 -18.90
C SER A 18 24.90 3.46 -17.37
N LYS A 19 25.96 3.95 -16.70
CA LYS A 19 26.05 4.05 -15.24
C LYS A 19 24.97 4.96 -14.64
N LYS A 20 24.67 6.10 -15.26
CA LYS A 20 23.61 7.02 -14.81
C LYS A 20 22.22 6.41 -15.03
N ALA A 21 21.96 5.77 -16.17
CA ALA A 21 20.68 5.10 -16.42
C ALA A 21 20.43 3.94 -15.43
N ALA A 22 21.44 3.10 -15.19
CA ALA A 22 21.34 2.02 -14.21
C ALA A 22 21.08 2.53 -12.78
N LYS A 23 21.62 3.70 -12.42
CA LYS A 23 21.34 4.34 -11.12
C LYS A 23 19.89 4.77 -11.00
N VAL A 24 19.34 5.39 -12.05
CA VAL A 24 17.93 5.84 -12.11
C VAL A 24 16.98 4.65 -12.03
N GLU A 25 17.27 3.56 -12.73
CA GLU A 25 16.44 2.36 -12.67
C GLU A 25 16.44 1.73 -11.26
N ARG A 26 17.60 1.66 -10.60
CA ARG A 26 17.73 1.15 -9.23
C ARG A 26 16.99 2.02 -8.22
N THR A 27 17.09 3.35 -8.31
CA THR A 27 16.38 4.26 -7.40
C THR A 27 14.88 4.22 -7.63
N ALA A 28 14.43 4.16 -8.89
CA ALA A 28 13.02 4.00 -9.23
C ALA A 28 12.45 2.67 -8.66
N LYS A 29 13.20 1.56 -8.79
CA LYS A 29 12.81 0.27 -8.20
C LYS A 29 12.70 0.34 -6.67
N LYS A 30 13.66 0.97 -5.98
CA LYS A 30 13.62 1.16 -4.51
C LYS A 30 12.41 1.98 -4.05
N SER A 31 12.15 3.11 -4.71
CA SER A 31 11.00 3.98 -4.41
C SER A 31 9.68 3.23 -4.58
N ARG A 32 9.55 2.43 -5.63
CA ARG A 32 8.36 1.59 -5.86
C ARG A 32 8.15 0.54 -4.79
N VAL A 33 9.23 -0.09 -4.32
CA VAL A 33 9.18 -1.10 -3.24
C VAL A 33 8.74 -0.44 -1.94
N GLN A 34 9.34 0.69 -1.57
CA GLN A 34 8.97 1.43 -0.38
C GLN A 34 7.50 1.87 -0.39
N ALA A 35 6.99 2.35 -1.54
CA ALA A 35 5.59 2.71 -1.69
C ALA A 35 4.63 1.51 -1.53
N ARG A 36 5.05 0.30 -1.95
CA ARG A 36 4.26 -0.93 -1.77
C ARG A 36 4.25 -1.37 -0.32
N GLU A 37 5.41 -1.37 0.34
CA GLU A 37 5.54 -1.74 1.75
C GLU A 37 4.74 -0.79 2.65
N ALA A 38 4.82 0.52 2.41
CA ALA A 38 4.03 1.50 3.14
C ALA A 38 2.51 1.30 2.97
N ARG A 39 2.05 0.96 1.75
CA ARG A 39 0.65 0.64 1.50
C ARG A 39 0.21 -0.63 2.23
N ALA A 40 1.03 -1.68 2.21
CA ALA A 40 0.74 -2.94 2.88
C ALA A 40 0.62 -2.75 4.41
N ALA A 41 1.56 -2.02 5.03
CA ALA A 41 1.52 -1.71 6.45
C ALA A 41 0.27 -0.90 6.85
N VAL A 42 -0.13 0.06 6.02
CA VAL A 42 -1.38 0.83 6.24
C VAL A 42 -2.62 -0.05 6.11
N GLU A 43 -2.63 -0.97 5.16
CA GLU A 43 -3.76 -1.89 4.96
C GLU A 43 -3.91 -2.88 6.12
N GLU A 44 -2.80 -3.42 6.64
CA GLU A 44 -2.79 -4.30 7.80
C GLU A 44 -3.34 -3.58 9.05
N ASN A 45 -2.87 -2.36 9.32
CA ASN A 45 -3.38 -1.54 10.43
C ASN A 45 -4.88 -1.25 10.31
N LYS A 46 -5.37 -0.98 9.09
CA LYS A 46 -6.81 -0.80 8.83
C LYS A 46 -7.59 -2.07 9.12
N ARG A 47 -7.11 -3.24 8.67
CA ARG A 47 -7.75 -4.53 8.92
C ARG A 47 -7.83 -4.84 10.41
N HIS A 48 -6.76 -4.59 11.16
CA HIS A 48 -6.75 -4.75 12.61
C HIS A 48 -7.77 -3.83 13.29
N SER A 49 -7.81 -2.55 12.91
CA SER A 49 -8.76 -1.57 13.46
C SER A 49 -10.22 -1.97 13.21
N LEU A 50 -10.55 -2.42 11.99
CA LEU A 50 -11.89 -2.89 11.64
C LEU A 50 -12.31 -4.13 12.42
N SER A 51 -11.39 -5.07 12.64
CA SER A 51 -11.64 -6.26 13.45
C SER A 51 -11.99 -5.90 14.90
N VAL A 52 -11.23 -4.98 15.49
CA VAL A 52 -11.49 -4.46 16.85
C VAL A 52 -12.86 -3.78 16.94
N ILE A 53 -13.19 -2.91 15.97
CA ILE A 53 -14.49 -2.22 15.91
C ILE A 53 -15.64 -3.23 15.80
N ASN A 54 -15.52 -4.22 14.92
CA ASN A 54 -16.55 -5.23 14.74
C ASN A 54 -16.78 -6.07 16.01
N SER A 55 -15.70 -6.46 16.69
CA SER A 55 -15.80 -7.18 17.98
C SER A 55 -16.50 -6.34 19.06
N LEU A 56 -16.15 -5.06 19.16
CA LEU A 56 -16.80 -4.11 20.07
C LEU A 56 -18.28 -3.91 19.74
N ALA A 57 -18.63 -3.79 18.45
CA ALA A 57 -20.02 -3.64 18.02
C ALA A 57 -20.85 -4.88 18.38
N ASN A 58 -20.31 -6.08 18.13
CA ASN A 58 -20.96 -7.35 18.46
C ASN A 58 -21.20 -7.48 19.98
N SER A 59 -20.17 -7.21 20.79
CA SER A 59 -20.29 -7.28 22.26
C SER A 59 -21.32 -6.29 22.82
N LYS A 60 -21.35 -5.06 22.30
CA LYS A 60 -22.37 -4.05 22.65
C LYS A 60 -23.76 -4.51 22.27
N ASN A 61 -23.94 -5.08 21.08
CA ASN A 61 -25.23 -5.58 20.61
C ASN A 61 -25.73 -6.73 21.50
N LYS A 62 -24.85 -7.70 21.81
CA LYS A 62 -25.16 -8.81 22.72
C LYS A 62 -25.55 -8.30 24.12
N ARG A 63 -24.84 -7.31 24.65
CA ARG A 63 -25.17 -6.67 25.94
C ARG A 63 -26.54 -5.96 25.89
N ARG A 64 -26.84 -5.25 24.79
CA ARG A 64 -28.14 -4.58 24.59
C ARG A 64 -29.28 -5.60 24.54
N TRP A 65 -29.12 -6.69 23.79
CA TRP A 65 -30.10 -7.76 23.69
C TRP A 65 -30.39 -8.42 25.05
N ARG A 66 -29.33 -8.74 25.82
CA ARG A 66 -29.49 -9.29 27.19
C ARG A 66 -30.24 -8.35 28.13
N LYS A 67 -29.99 -7.04 28.05
CA LYS A 67 -30.74 -6.05 28.85
C LYS A 67 -32.22 -6.01 28.47
N ASN A 68 -32.52 -6.06 27.17
CA ASN A 68 -33.89 -5.99 26.67
C ASN A 68 -34.71 -7.23 27.06
N ILE A 69 -34.09 -8.42 27.05
CA ILE A 69 -34.72 -9.65 27.58
C ILE A 69 -35.01 -9.54 29.06
N LYS A 70 -34.07 -9.02 29.86
CA LYS A 70 -34.23 -8.92 31.32
C LYS A 70 -35.29 -7.88 31.75
N LEU A 71 -35.64 -6.97 30.85
CA LEU A 71 -36.65 -5.92 31.04
C LEU A 71 -38.06 -6.36 30.60
N ARG A 72 -38.18 -7.50 29.91
CA ARG A 72 -39.45 -8.14 29.56
C ARG A 72 -39.82 -9.17 30.63
#